data_AF-A0A8S3RMY4-F1
#
_entry.id   AF-A0A8S3RMY4-F1
#
_cell.length_a   1.000
_cell.length_b   1.000
_cell.length_c   1.000
_cell.angle_alpha   90.00
_cell.angle_beta   90.00
_cell.angle_gamma   90.00
#
_symmetry.space_group_name_H-M   'P 1'
#
loop_
_entity.id
_entity.type
_entity.pdbx_description
1 polymer ?
#
loop_
_entity_poly.entity_id
_entity_poly.type
_entity_poly.pdbx_seq_one_letter_code
_entity_poly.pdbx_strand_id
1 'polypeptide(L)'
;MRRVLFHNMSGCSKFTDCATNDMGFQYQDCNRICHNGGTYLSYCKCPKRWHGSCCDEDAHTCFSNPCLNGGTCIDGFGRYDCNCLQGWDGDNCELDVQPPIQSACPNDVVKRISSPTVVVNWTSPSFNDPMNTSLEITQNYPKNYWEFHWGDFQVQYVATKPKNGLRSECSFMVKIRPMSCNRISVGNHSAKVCTNWKTDYGQYCMMFCDKSFTIANENEYDQWYVCGASGKWIPSAKLPKCHRKYKRPVINKRLAK
;
A
#
# COMPACT_ATOMS: atom_id res chain seq x y z
N MET A 1 -54.48 -44.71 3.94
CA MET A 1 -53.75 -43.55 3.39
C MET A 1 -52.60 -44.07 2.54
N ARG A 2 -52.75 -44.09 1.21
CA ARG A 2 -51.68 -44.59 0.32
C ARG A 2 -50.69 -43.45 0.07
N ARG A 3 -49.43 -43.66 0.46
CA ARG A 3 -48.29 -42.81 0.05
C ARG A 3 -48.22 -42.84 -1.47
N VAL A 4 -48.38 -41.69 -2.11
CA VAL A 4 -48.08 -41.52 -3.53
C VAL A 4 -46.57 -41.34 -3.64
N LEU A 5 -45.92 -42.29 -4.31
CA LEU A 5 -44.51 -42.23 -4.65
C LEU A 5 -44.29 -41.15 -5.70
N PHE A 6 -43.39 -40.20 -5.43
CA PHE A 6 -42.92 -39.22 -6.41
C PHE A 6 -42.08 -39.95 -7.46
N HIS A 7 -42.67 -40.27 -8.60
CA HIS A 7 -41.90 -40.56 -9.79
C HIS A 7 -41.49 -39.24 -10.43
N ASN A 8 -40.20 -39.11 -10.69
CA ASN A 8 -39.59 -38.13 -11.59
C ASN A 8 -40.40 -38.10 -12.89
N MET A 9 -41.34 -37.16 -13.01
CA MET A 9 -42.02 -36.89 -14.26
C MET A 9 -41.31 -35.71 -14.91
N SER A 10 -40.54 -36.02 -15.95
CA SER A 10 -40.01 -35.07 -16.93
C SER A 10 -41.18 -34.45 -17.70
N GLY A 11 -41.90 -33.52 -17.07
CA GLY A 11 -43.08 -32.86 -17.61
C GLY A 11 -43.25 -31.47 -17.02
N CYS A 12 -43.96 -30.62 -17.74
CA CYS A 12 -44.19 -29.21 -17.47
C CYS A 12 -44.78 -28.96 -16.08
N SER A 13 -43.93 -28.64 -15.10
CA SER A 13 -44.37 -28.24 -13.78
C SER A 13 -43.47 -27.15 -13.20
N LYS A 14 -43.66 -25.90 -13.66
CA LYS A 14 -43.66 -24.80 -12.71
C LYS A 14 -45.09 -24.71 -12.18
N PHE A 15 -45.24 -25.04 -10.90
CA PHE A 15 -46.50 -25.24 -10.17
C PHE A 15 -47.48 -24.04 -10.18
N THR A 16 -47.11 -22.93 -10.84
CA THR A 16 -47.77 -21.62 -10.75
C THR A 16 -48.79 -21.32 -11.84
N ASP A 17 -48.83 -22.09 -12.94
CA ASP A 17 -49.74 -21.81 -14.08
C ASP A 17 -50.98 -22.73 -14.14
N CYS A 18 -51.13 -23.63 -13.18
CA CYS A 18 -52.33 -24.45 -13.07
C CYS A 18 -53.46 -23.59 -12.46
N ALA A 19 -54.23 -22.88 -13.29
CA ALA A 19 -55.41 -22.14 -12.84
C ALA A 19 -56.36 -23.09 -12.09
N THR A 20 -56.57 -22.82 -10.79
CA THR A 20 -57.57 -23.50 -9.98
C THR A 20 -58.95 -23.01 -10.41
N ASN A 21 -59.71 -23.84 -11.11
CA ASN A 21 -61.14 -23.60 -11.30
C ASN A 21 -61.88 -24.18 -10.08
N ASP A 22 -62.76 -23.38 -9.48
CA ASP A 22 -63.55 -23.62 -8.25
C ASP A 22 -64.52 -24.83 -8.27
N MET A 23 -64.25 -25.89 -9.04
CA MET A 23 -65.14 -27.05 -9.17
C MET A 23 -64.43 -28.42 -9.17
N GLY A 24 -63.31 -28.56 -8.45
CA GLY A 24 -62.88 -29.87 -7.92
C GLY A 24 -62.77 -31.04 -8.91
N PHE A 25 -61.97 -30.90 -9.97
CA PHE A 25 -61.54 -32.04 -10.80
C PHE A 25 -60.02 -32.24 -10.77
N GLN A 26 -59.63 -33.51 -10.90
CA GLN A 26 -58.31 -34.07 -10.58
C GLN A 26 -57.14 -33.44 -11.36
N TYR A 27 -56.03 -33.36 -10.63
CA TYR A 27 -54.65 -33.12 -11.04
C TYR A 27 -54.27 -33.94 -12.28
N GLN A 28 -54.43 -33.44 -13.51
CA GLN A 28 -53.94 -34.20 -14.68
C GLN A 28 -53.60 -33.50 -16.01
N ASP A 29 -53.64 -32.17 -16.19
CA ASP A 29 -53.29 -31.61 -17.51
C ASP A 29 -52.50 -30.27 -17.48
N CYS A 30 -51.52 -30.10 -16.56
CA CYS A 30 -50.53 -29.03 -16.71
C CYS A 30 -49.43 -29.36 -17.75
N ASN A 31 -49.47 -30.57 -18.34
CA ASN A 31 -48.50 -31.07 -19.32
C ASN A 31 -48.75 -30.62 -20.77
N ARG A 32 -49.75 -29.75 -21.03
CA ARG A 32 -50.16 -29.36 -22.40
C ARG A 32 -49.92 -27.90 -22.77
N ILE A 33 -49.35 -27.11 -21.87
CA ILE A 33 -49.12 -25.68 -22.12
C ILE A 33 -47.74 -25.51 -22.74
N CYS A 34 -47.71 -25.04 -23.99
CA CYS A 34 -46.49 -24.64 -24.66
C CYS A 34 -46.39 -23.12 -24.66
N HIS A 35 -45.32 -22.57 -24.08
CA HIS A 35 -45.06 -21.14 -24.03
C HIS A 35 -44.48 -20.62 -25.35
N ASN A 36 -44.48 -19.29 -25.49
CA ASN A 36 -43.80 -18.56 -26.55
C ASN A 36 -44.15 -19.00 -28.00
N GLY A 37 -45.39 -19.41 -28.21
CA GLY A 37 -45.88 -19.84 -29.54
C GLY A 37 -45.53 -21.29 -29.91
N GLY A 38 -45.13 -22.13 -28.94
CA GLY A 38 -45.01 -23.56 -29.14
C GLY A 38 -46.34 -24.22 -29.52
N THR A 39 -46.28 -25.24 -30.39
CA THR A 39 -47.47 -25.99 -30.81
C THR A 39 -47.52 -27.31 -30.08
N TYR A 40 -48.67 -27.63 -29.48
CA TYR A 40 -48.86 -28.87 -28.73
C TYR A 40 -49.20 -30.05 -29.65
N LEU A 41 -48.43 -31.14 -29.54
CA LEU A 41 -48.67 -32.45 -30.17
C LEU A 41 -48.77 -33.55 -29.08
N SER A 42 -47.95 -34.62 -29.15
CA SER A 42 -47.71 -35.54 -28.02
C SER A 42 -46.65 -35.01 -27.04
N TYR A 43 -45.94 -33.96 -27.44
CA TYR A 43 -45.02 -33.13 -26.66
C TYR A 43 -45.04 -31.69 -27.25
N CYS A 44 -44.50 -30.69 -26.56
CA CYS A 44 -44.42 -29.34 -27.12
C CYS A 44 -43.38 -29.25 -28.23
N LYS A 45 -43.83 -28.92 -29.46
CA LYS A 45 -42.94 -28.58 -30.56
C LYS A 45 -42.58 -27.10 -30.47
N CYS A 46 -41.35 -26.82 -30.09
CA CYS A 46 -40.90 -25.45 -29.87
C CYS A 46 -40.50 -24.71 -31.15
N PRO A 47 -40.75 -23.38 -31.23
CA PRO A 47 -40.18 -22.53 -32.25
C PRO A 47 -38.65 -22.51 -32.16
N LYS A 48 -37.96 -22.06 -33.22
CA LYS A 48 -36.49 -22.09 -33.33
C LYS A 48 -35.73 -21.42 -32.16
N ARG A 49 -36.37 -20.52 -31.40
CA ARG A 49 -35.78 -19.77 -30.27
C ARG A 49 -36.11 -20.33 -28.89
N TRP A 50 -36.86 -21.43 -28.79
CA TRP A 50 -37.28 -21.97 -27.50
C TRP A 50 -37.04 -23.47 -27.43
N HIS A 51 -36.77 -23.96 -26.23
CA HIS A 51 -36.64 -25.37 -25.92
C HIS A 51 -37.17 -25.65 -24.51
N GLY A 52 -36.88 -26.85 -23.99
CA GLY A 52 -37.51 -27.37 -22.77
C GLY A 52 -38.81 -28.09 -23.10
N SER A 53 -39.35 -28.84 -22.14
CA SER A 53 -40.59 -29.59 -22.33
C SER A 53 -41.81 -28.70 -22.60
N CYS A 54 -41.71 -27.39 -22.30
CA CYS A 54 -42.79 -26.42 -22.38
C CYS A 54 -42.46 -25.21 -23.26
N CYS A 55 -41.32 -25.20 -23.96
CA CYS A 55 -40.87 -24.06 -24.76
C CYS A 55 -40.71 -22.74 -23.97
N ASP A 56 -40.32 -22.86 -22.70
CA ASP A 56 -40.10 -21.78 -21.75
C ASP A 56 -38.61 -21.47 -21.52
N GLU A 57 -37.71 -22.28 -22.09
CA GLU A 57 -36.26 -22.06 -22.04
C GLU A 57 -35.78 -21.46 -23.37
N ASP A 58 -34.93 -20.43 -23.32
CA ASP A 58 -34.37 -19.80 -24.52
C ASP A 58 -33.34 -20.74 -25.18
N ALA A 59 -33.61 -21.14 -26.42
CA ALA A 59 -32.73 -22.04 -27.17
C ALA A 59 -31.49 -21.33 -27.73
N HIS A 60 -31.50 -20.00 -27.67
CA HIS A 60 -30.41 -19.13 -28.10
C HIS A 60 -30.08 -18.12 -27.01
N THR A 61 -29.55 -18.63 -25.90
CA THR A 61 -29.22 -17.87 -24.69
C THR A 61 -28.31 -16.66 -24.95
N CYS A 62 -27.53 -16.68 -26.02
CA CYS A 62 -26.69 -15.56 -26.45
C CYS A 62 -27.43 -14.40 -27.15
N PHE A 63 -28.71 -14.54 -27.52
CA PHE A 63 -29.43 -13.49 -28.24
C PHE A 63 -29.57 -12.19 -27.43
N SER A 64 -29.60 -12.30 -26.10
CA SER A 64 -29.64 -11.16 -25.18
C SER A 64 -28.29 -10.43 -25.03
N ASN A 65 -27.22 -10.95 -25.63
CA ASN A 65 -25.83 -10.51 -25.46
C ASN A 65 -25.43 -10.36 -23.98
N PRO A 66 -25.46 -11.46 -23.20
CA PRO A 66 -25.24 -11.40 -21.76
C PRO A 66 -23.80 -11.07 -21.36
N CYS A 67 -22.82 -11.36 -22.23
CA CYS A 67 -21.40 -11.12 -21.96
C CYS A 67 -21.04 -9.64 -22.11
N LEU A 68 -20.40 -9.08 -21.08
CA LEU A 68 -19.95 -7.70 -21.02
C LEU A 68 -18.50 -7.56 -21.49
N ASN A 69 -18.05 -6.30 -21.62
CA ASN A 69 -16.64 -5.94 -21.86
C ASN A 69 -15.98 -6.64 -23.05
N GLY A 70 -16.77 -6.92 -24.09
CA GLY A 70 -16.28 -7.58 -25.32
C GLY A 70 -16.11 -9.09 -25.21
N GLY A 71 -16.63 -9.72 -24.15
CA GLY A 71 -16.70 -11.18 -24.03
C GLY A 71 -17.49 -11.80 -25.19
N THR A 72 -17.05 -12.96 -25.67
CA THR A 72 -17.75 -13.72 -26.71
C THR A 72 -18.73 -14.68 -26.07
N CYS A 73 -20.01 -14.53 -26.38
CA CYS A 73 -21.03 -15.47 -25.91
C CYS A 73 -20.98 -16.77 -26.70
N ILE A 74 -20.93 -17.88 -25.97
CA ILE A 74 -20.99 -19.24 -26.50
C ILE A 74 -22.37 -19.80 -26.15
N ASP A 75 -23.15 -20.06 -27.19
CA ASP A 75 -24.52 -20.54 -27.02
C ASP A 75 -24.50 -22.00 -26.57
N GLY A 76 -25.31 -22.30 -25.56
CA GLY A 76 -25.53 -23.65 -25.05
C GLY A 76 -27.03 -23.93 -24.91
N PHE A 77 -27.37 -25.20 -24.79
CA PHE A 77 -28.75 -25.62 -24.57
C PHE A 77 -29.21 -25.21 -23.16
N GLY A 78 -29.97 -24.12 -23.07
CA GLY A 78 -30.54 -23.57 -21.82
C GLY A 78 -29.53 -22.87 -20.92
N ARG A 79 -28.29 -22.69 -21.38
CA ARG A 79 -27.23 -21.95 -20.69
C ARG A 79 -26.34 -21.28 -21.72
N TYR A 80 -25.71 -20.17 -21.35
CA TYR A 80 -24.62 -19.58 -22.11
C TYR A 80 -23.33 -19.70 -21.30
N ASP A 81 -22.21 -19.66 -21.99
CA ASP A 81 -20.89 -19.43 -21.39
C ASP A 81 -20.28 -18.17 -22.02
N CYS A 82 -19.67 -17.32 -21.20
CA CYS A 82 -18.95 -16.15 -21.69
C CYS A 82 -17.45 -16.43 -21.78
N ASN A 83 -16.89 -16.36 -22.99
CA ASN A 83 -15.45 -16.34 -23.16
C ASN A 83 -14.92 -14.92 -22.99
N CYS A 84 -14.37 -14.63 -21.81
CA CYS A 84 -13.92 -13.29 -21.45
C CYS A 84 -12.60 -12.91 -22.12
N LEU A 85 -12.48 -11.64 -22.50
CA LEU A 85 -11.22 -11.08 -22.95
C LEU A 85 -10.22 -10.96 -21.79
N GLN A 86 -8.93 -10.88 -22.12
CA GLN A 86 -7.87 -10.75 -21.13
C GLN A 86 -8.13 -9.56 -20.19
N GLY A 87 -8.06 -9.81 -18.88
CA GLY A 87 -8.31 -8.81 -17.85
C GLY A 87 -9.75 -8.73 -17.35
N TRP A 88 -10.66 -9.55 -17.90
CA TRP A 88 -12.04 -9.69 -17.44
C TRP A 88 -12.35 -11.12 -17.01
N ASP A 89 -13.26 -11.25 -16.05
CA ASP A 89 -13.72 -12.51 -15.47
C ASP A 89 -15.16 -12.35 -14.94
N GLY A 90 -15.73 -13.41 -14.38
CA GLY A 90 -17.13 -13.47 -13.94
C GLY A 90 -18.03 -14.13 -14.98
N ASP A 91 -19.23 -14.54 -14.56
CA ASP A 91 -20.19 -15.29 -15.40
C ASP A 91 -20.53 -14.51 -16.68
N ASN A 92 -20.49 -13.18 -16.60
CA ASN A 92 -20.80 -12.27 -17.69
C ASN A 92 -19.60 -11.38 -18.06
N CYS A 93 -18.37 -11.72 -17.67
CA CYS A 93 -17.17 -10.90 -17.89
C CYS A 93 -17.24 -9.49 -17.26
N GLU A 94 -17.98 -9.32 -16.17
CA GLU A 94 -18.20 -8.05 -15.49
C GLU A 94 -17.11 -7.67 -14.48
N LEU A 95 -16.26 -8.62 -14.10
CA LEU A 95 -15.21 -8.45 -13.10
C LEU A 95 -13.88 -8.11 -13.76
N ASP A 96 -13.36 -6.94 -13.46
CA ASP A 96 -12.02 -6.53 -13.88
C ASP A 96 -10.97 -7.16 -12.96
N VAL A 97 -10.16 -8.06 -13.48
CA VAL A 97 -9.16 -8.81 -12.69
C VAL A 97 -7.75 -8.20 -12.72
N GLN A 98 -7.58 -7.02 -13.34
CA GLN A 98 -6.29 -6.35 -13.34
C GLN A 98 -6.14 -5.47 -12.08
N PRO A 99 -4.98 -5.46 -11.40
CA PRO A 99 -4.76 -4.54 -10.31
C PRO A 99 -4.55 -3.11 -10.82
N PRO A 100 -4.79 -2.08 -9.98
CA PRO A 100 -4.37 -0.72 -10.30
C PRO A 100 -2.85 -0.67 -10.56
N ILE A 101 -2.37 0.25 -11.38
CA ILE A 101 -0.95 0.42 -11.69
C ILE A 101 -0.41 1.66 -10.98
N GLN A 102 0.66 1.48 -10.20
CA GLN A 102 1.39 2.59 -9.59
C GLN A 102 2.26 3.27 -10.65
N SER A 103 1.88 4.47 -11.09
CA SER A 103 2.57 5.18 -12.18
C SER A 103 3.62 6.18 -11.69
N ALA A 104 3.43 6.77 -10.51
CA ALA A 104 4.40 7.66 -9.88
C ALA A 104 4.36 7.52 -8.35
N CYS A 105 5.52 7.28 -7.74
CA CYS A 105 5.69 7.19 -6.29
C CYS A 105 6.83 8.13 -5.85
N PRO A 106 6.65 8.93 -4.78
CA PRO A 106 7.70 9.79 -4.25
C PRO A 106 8.92 8.99 -3.81
N ASN A 107 10.10 9.62 -3.92
CA ASN A 107 11.32 9.10 -3.32
C ASN A 107 11.36 9.39 -1.81
N ASP A 108 12.23 8.67 -1.11
CA ASP A 108 12.58 8.95 0.27
C ASP A 108 12.96 10.43 0.47
N VAL A 109 12.42 11.04 1.54
CA VAL A 109 12.70 12.42 1.93
C VAL A 109 13.57 12.41 3.17
N VAL A 110 14.73 13.06 3.10
CA VAL A 110 15.60 13.27 4.27
C VAL A 110 15.67 14.75 4.58
N LYS A 111 15.33 15.14 5.81
CA LYS A 111 15.44 16.52 6.29
C LYS A 111 16.29 16.58 7.56
N ARG A 112 17.23 17.53 7.58
CA ARG A 112 18.04 17.84 8.75
C ARG A 112 17.55 19.14 9.38
N ILE A 113 17.12 19.10 10.63
CA ILE A 113 16.51 20.24 11.32
C ILE A 113 17.13 20.44 12.70
N SER A 114 17.13 21.68 13.17
CA SER A 114 17.47 22.04 14.56
C SER A 114 16.23 22.15 15.45
N SER A 115 15.05 22.23 14.85
CA SER A 115 13.74 22.34 15.51
C SER A 115 13.22 20.97 15.95
N PRO A 116 12.29 20.91 16.93
CA PRO A 116 11.70 19.65 17.38
C PRO A 116 10.74 19.02 16.34
N THR A 117 10.16 19.84 15.45
CA THR A 117 9.27 19.40 14.37
C THR A 117 9.58 20.11 13.05
N VAL A 118 9.08 19.53 11.94
CA VAL A 118 9.10 20.13 10.61
C VAL A 118 7.93 19.66 9.78
N VAL A 119 7.39 20.55 8.94
CA VAL A 119 6.39 20.20 7.93
C VAL A 119 7.09 19.71 6.66
N VAL A 120 6.70 18.53 6.17
CA VAL A 120 7.26 17.94 4.94
C VAL A 120 6.16 17.80 3.90
N ASN A 121 6.40 18.32 2.70
CA ASN A 121 5.46 18.20 1.58
C ASN A 121 6.02 17.25 0.51
N TRP A 122 5.14 16.51 -0.15
CA TRP A 122 5.44 15.69 -1.32
C TRP A 122 4.26 15.72 -2.29
N THR A 123 4.51 15.33 -3.53
CA THR A 123 3.46 15.13 -4.52
C THR A 123 2.76 13.81 -4.24
N SER A 124 1.43 13.81 -4.15
CA SER A 124 0.66 12.58 -3.95
C SER A 124 0.97 11.54 -5.05
N PRO A 125 1.08 10.25 -4.71
CA PRO A 125 1.29 9.20 -5.70
C PRO A 125 0.16 9.15 -6.73
N SER A 126 0.50 8.72 -7.94
CA SER A 126 -0.46 8.54 -9.03
C SER A 126 -0.71 7.06 -9.29
N PHE A 127 -1.97 6.68 -9.30
CA PHE A 127 -2.43 5.33 -9.63
C PHE A 127 -3.33 5.41 -10.86
N ASN A 128 -3.04 4.56 -11.84
CA ASN A 128 -3.83 4.45 -13.07
C ASN A 128 -4.49 3.09 -13.10
N ASP A 129 -5.71 3.02 -13.58
CA ASP A 129 -6.37 1.75 -13.81
C ASP A 129 -6.45 1.46 -15.31
N PRO A 130 -5.93 0.32 -15.81
CA PRO A 130 -5.98 -0.03 -17.23
C PRO A 130 -7.39 -0.01 -17.82
N MET A 131 -8.39 -0.38 -17.03
CA MET A 131 -9.80 -0.43 -17.44
C MET A 131 -10.58 0.84 -17.03
N ASN A 132 -9.90 1.86 -16.51
CA ASN A 132 -10.46 3.16 -16.12
C ASN A 132 -11.66 3.05 -15.15
N THR A 133 -11.58 2.12 -14.19
CA THR A 133 -12.57 1.99 -13.11
C THR A 133 -12.27 2.93 -11.95
N SER A 134 -13.28 3.18 -11.10
CA SER A 134 -13.13 4.00 -9.90
C SER A 134 -12.16 3.36 -8.90
N LEU A 135 -11.17 4.12 -8.44
CA LEU A 135 -10.21 3.70 -7.41
C LEU A 135 -10.49 4.40 -6.08
N GLU A 136 -10.41 3.65 -4.98
CA GLU A 136 -10.40 4.19 -3.62
C GLU A 136 -8.95 4.32 -3.14
N ILE A 137 -8.53 5.55 -2.84
CA ILE A 137 -7.19 5.84 -2.35
C ILE A 137 -7.23 6.03 -0.83
N THR A 138 -6.47 5.22 -0.12
CA THR A 138 -6.27 5.33 1.34
C THR A 138 -4.80 5.61 1.64
N GLN A 139 -4.54 6.24 2.79
CA GLN A 139 -3.18 6.54 3.26
C GLN A 139 -3.10 6.39 4.78
N ASN A 140 -1.92 6.05 5.29
CA ASN A 140 -1.70 5.88 6.72
C ASN A 140 -1.51 7.19 7.50
N TYR A 141 -1.26 8.31 6.81
CA TYR A 141 -1.17 9.64 7.41
C TYR A 141 -2.36 10.52 6.98
N PRO A 142 -2.93 11.33 7.89
CA PRO A 142 -4.07 12.18 7.58
C PRO A 142 -3.73 13.26 6.55
N LYS A 143 -4.66 13.50 5.63
CA LYS A 143 -4.56 14.55 4.60
C LYS A 143 -4.48 15.90 5.33
N ASN A 144 -3.35 16.59 5.20
CA ASN A 144 -3.04 17.93 5.75
C ASN A 144 -2.25 18.00 7.07
N TYR A 145 -1.90 16.88 7.72
CA TYR A 145 -1.03 16.92 8.89
C TYR A 145 0.29 16.22 8.60
N TRP A 146 1.25 17.01 8.10
CA TRP A 146 2.57 16.55 7.68
C TRP A 146 3.69 17.05 8.60
N GLU A 147 3.37 17.20 9.88
CA GLU A 147 4.32 17.60 10.90
C GLU A 147 5.01 16.36 11.48
N PHE A 148 6.34 16.33 11.36
CA PHE A 148 7.16 15.21 11.79
C PHE A 148 8.16 15.64 12.85
N HIS A 149 8.27 14.84 13.91
CA HIS A 149 9.36 14.91 14.89
C HIS A 149 10.61 14.22 14.35
N TRP A 150 11.70 14.20 15.12
CA TRP A 150 12.88 13.40 14.77
C TRP A 150 12.53 11.91 14.75
N GLY A 151 12.94 11.20 13.70
CA GLY A 151 12.62 9.79 13.54
C GLY A 151 12.52 9.35 12.08
N ASP A 152 12.03 8.12 11.92
CA ASP A 152 11.75 7.48 10.64
C ASP A 152 10.27 7.17 10.53
N PHE A 153 9.66 7.65 9.46
CA PHE A 153 8.23 7.55 9.22
C PHE A 153 8.02 6.97 7.83
N GLN A 154 7.31 5.84 7.75
CA GLN A 154 6.96 5.21 6.48
C GLN A 154 5.59 5.70 6.04
N VAL A 155 5.54 6.50 4.98
CA VAL A 155 4.28 6.94 4.39
C VAL A 155 3.84 5.92 3.35
N GLN A 156 2.57 5.54 3.39
CA GLN A 156 1.99 4.49 2.57
C GLN A 156 0.67 4.97 1.97
N TYR A 157 0.52 4.78 0.65
CA TYR A 157 -0.70 4.99 -0.10
C TYR A 157 -1.14 3.68 -0.73
N VAL A 158 -2.41 3.35 -0.62
CA VAL A 158 -2.99 2.13 -1.18
C VAL A 158 -4.18 2.51 -2.06
N ALA A 159 -4.08 2.18 -3.35
CA ALA A 159 -5.19 2.25 -4.28
C ALA A 159 -5.90 0.91 -4.33
N THR A 160 -7.21 0.89 -4.10
CA THR A 160 -8.03 -0.33 -4.04
C THR A 160 -9.22 -0.21 -4.99
N LYS A 161 -9.53 -1.30 -5.69
CA LYS A 161 -10.76 -1.43 -6.48
C LYS A 161 -11.93 -1.79 -5.56
N PRO A 162 -13.02 -1.01 -5.52
CA PRO A 162 -14.14 -1.27 -4.61
C PRO A 162 -14.84 -2.61 -4.86
N LYS A 163 -14.88 -3.06 -6.12
CA LYS A 163 -15.65 -4.25 -6.53
C LYS A 163 -15.03 -5.57 -6.07
N ASN A 164 -13.70 -5.68 -6.08
CA ASN A 164 -13.01 -6.96 -5.84
C ASN A 164 -11.79 -6.84 -4.93
N GLY A 165 -11.50 -5.64 -4.41
CA GLY A 165 -10.40 -5.43 -3.47
C GLY A 165 -9.01 -5.52 -4.08
N LEU A 166 -8.86 -5.62 -5.40
CA LEU A 166 -7.56 -5.57 -6.05
C LEU A 166 -6.88 -4.25 -5.74
N ARG A 167 -5.60 -4.31 -5.36
CA ARG A 167 -4.90 -3.15 -4.81
C ARG A 167 -3.46 -3.03 -5.29
N SER A 168 -2.99 -1.80 -5.30
CA SER A 168 -1.58 -1.45 -5.49
C SER A 168 -1.13 -0.43 -4.47
N GLU A 169 0.16 -0.46 -4.16
CA GLU A 169 0.74 0.26 -3.04
C GLU A 169 1.93 1.10 -3.48
N CYS A 170 2.05 2.30 -2.91
CA CYS A 170 3.24 3.14 -2.96
C CYS A 170 3.67 3.48 -1.54
N SER A 171 4.93 3.20 -1.21
CA SER A 171 5.50 3.52 0.10
C SER A 171 6.86 4.20 -0.02
N PHE A 172 7.10 5.22 0.80
CA PHE A 172 8.39 5.93 0.86
C PHE A 172 8.68 6.38 2.30
N MET A 173 9.95 6.65 2.60
CA MET A 173 10.39 7.05 3.94
C MET A 173 10.55 8.57 4.07
N VAL A 174 10.01 9.14 5.13
CA VAL A 174 10.35 10.47 5.63
C VAL A 174 11.29 10.30 6.82
N LYS A 175 12.53 10.72 6.66
CA LYS A 175 13.60 10.59 7.65
C LYS A 175 13.97 11.97 8.17
N ILE A 176 13.52 12.29 9.36
CA ILE A 176 13.87 13.55 10.03
C ILE A 176 15.06 13.29 10.94
N ARG A 177 16.12 14.05 10.72
CA ARG A 177 17.37 13.94 11.45
C ARG A 177 17.73 15.28 12.08
N PRO A 178 18.45 15.28 13.21
CA PRO A 178 19.05 16.51 13.69
C PRO A 178 20.13 17.03 12.73
N MET A 179 20.50 18.30 12.88
CA MET A 179 21.62 18.89 12.13
C MET A 179 22.95 18.21 12.46
N SER A 180 23.79 18.03 11.45
CA SER A 180 25.18 17.61 11.65
C SER A 180 26.03 18.82 12.02
N CYS A 181 27.01 18.62 12.89
CA CYS A 181 27.98 19.64 13.23
C CYS A 181 29.05 19.78 12.15
N ASN A 182 29.77 20.89 12.18
CA ASN A 182 30.98 21.05 11.38
C ASN A 182 32.09 20.15 11.90
N ARG A 183 32.99 19.71 11.01
CA ARG A 183 34.15 18.92 11.42
C ARG A 183 35.07 19.77 12.30
N ILE A 184 35.35 19.31 13.52
CA ILE A 184 36.32 19.96 14.42
C ILE A 184 37.70 19.94 13.75
N SER A 185 38.31 21.10 13.53
CA SER A 185 39.72 21.20 13.15
C SER A 185 40.54 21.53 14.38
N VAL A 186 41.51 20.67 14.72
CA VAL A 186 42.41 20.89 15.86
C VAL A 186 43.61 21.73 15.44
N GLY A 187 44.16 22.50 16.38
CA GLY A 187 45.34 23.35 16.17
C GLY A 187 46.66 22.59 16.30
N ASN A 188 47.77 23.32 16.24
CA ASN A 188 49.11 22.74 16.40
C ASN A 188 49.30 22.14 17.79
N HIS A 189 49.99 21.01 17.84
CA HIS A 189 50.26 20.23 19.04
C HIS A 189 48.99 19.71 19.74
N SER A 190 47.90 19.59 18.98
CA SER A 190 46.61 19.12 19.44
C SER A 190 46.15 17.93 18.61
N ALA A 191 45.49 16.98 19.25
CA ALA A 191 44.82 15.86 18.62
C ALA A 191 43.37 15.79 19.08
N LYS A 192 42.54 15.05 18.33
CA LYS A 192 41.18 14.73 18.74
C LYS A 192 40.91 13.24 18.56
N VAL A 193 40.11 12.69 19.45
CA VAL A 193 39.55 11.34 19.32
C VAL A 193 38.05 11.47 19.38
N CYS A 194 37.35 10.93 18.39
CA CYS A 194 35.89 10.98 18.29
C CYS A 194 35.34 9.57 18.24
N THR A 195 34.10 9.38 18.69
CA THR A 195 33.39 8.09 18.57
C THR A 195 33.25 7.60 17.12
N ASN A 196 33.18 8.54 16.16
CA ASN A 196 33.19 8.25 14.73
C ASN A 196 33.82 9.44 13.98
N TRP A 197 34.16 9.23 12.71
CA TRP A 197 34.64 10.30 11.80
C TRP A 197 33.52 11.16 11.23
N LYS A 198 32.27 10.85 11.58
CA LYS A 198 31.07 11.63 11.25
C LYS A 198 30.85 12.76 12.26
N THR A 199 29.99 13.70 11.89
CA THR A 199 29.59 14.83 12.73
C THR A 199 28.07 14.86 12.97
N ASP A 200 27.44 13.69 12.96
CA ASP A 200 26.01 13.58 13.28
C ASP A 200 25.73 13.89 14.76
N TYR A 201 24.48 14.17 15.08
CA TYR A 201 24.02 14.40 16.45
C TYR A 201 24.43 13.30 17.42
N GLY A 202 24.79 13.70 18.64
CA GLY A 202 25.23 12.80 19.72
C GLY A 202 26.66 12.28 19.56
N GLN A 203 27.33 12.53 18.43
CA GLN A 203 28.77 12.27 18.31
C GLN A 203 29.52 13.11 19.34
N TYR A 204 30.49 12.50 20.02
CA TYR A 204 31.35 13.23 20.93
C TYR A 204 32.83 13.03 20.60
N CYS A 205 33.60 14.07 20.88
CA CYS A 205 35.02 14.14 20.64
C CYS A 205 35.74 14.65 21.88
N MET A 206 36.85 14.03 22.22
CA MET A 206 37.77 14.48 23.27
C MET A 206 39.02 15.08 22.64
N MET A 207 39.44 16.25 23.15
CA MET A 207 40.62 16.97 22.70
C MET A 207 41.84 16.62 23.56
N PHE A 208 42.99 16.48 22.91
CA PHE A 208 44.25 16.14 23.55
C PHE A 208 45.37 17.07 23.11
N CYS A 209 46.42 17.16 23.93
CA CYS A 209 47.68 17.80 23.57
C CYS A 209 48.81 16.78 23.43
N ASP A 210 49.79 17.10 22.58
CA ASP A 210 51.04 16.34 22.49
C ASP A 210 51.76 16.27 23.85
N LYS A 211 52.65 15.27 24.02
CA LYS A 211 53.34 14.96 25.29
C LYS A 211 53.92 16.18 26.04
N SER A 212 54.49 17.15 25.33
CA SER A 212 55.14 18.34 25.89
C SER A 212 54.21 19.55 26.08
N PHE A 213 52.92 19.39 25.78
CA PHE A 213 51.91 20.44 25.85
C PHE A 213 50.79 20.04 26.82
N THR A 214 50.06 21.04 27.30
CA THR A 214 48.92 20.92 28.21
C THR A 214 47.88 21.98 27.84
N ILE A 215 46.62 21.69 28.07
CA ILE A 215 45.55 22.69 27.99
C ILE A 215 45.75 23.65 29.18
N ALA A 216 45.72 24.96 28.94
CA ALA A 216 45.94 25.96 29.98
C ALA A 216 44.63 26.25 30.69
N ASN A 217 44.66 26.10 32.01
CA ASN A 217 43.50 26.16 32.91
C ASN A 217 42.42 25.11 32.60
N GLU A 218 41.73 24.72 33.68
CA GLU A 218 40.37 24.16 33.66
C GLU A 218 40.22 22.63 33.69
N ASN A 219 38.99 22.29 34.08
CA ASN A 219 38.55 21.04 34.67
C ASN A 219 38.55 19.92 33.62
N GLU A 220 38.52 18.66 34.07
CA GLU A 220 38.52 17.47 33.21
C GLU A 220 37.40 17.44 32.15
N TYR A 221 36.34 18.23 32.36
CA TYR A 221 35.18 18.34 31.48
C TYR A 221 35.38 19.25 30.26
N ASP A 222 36.35 20.17 30.27
CA ASP A 222 36.55 21.17 29.21
C ASP A 222 37.23 20.60 27.94
N GLN A 223 37.49 19.29 27.95
CA GLN A 223 38.12 18.55 26.85
C GLN A 223 37.09 17.81 25.99
N TRP A 224 35.84 17.70 26.44
CA TRP A 224 34.78 16.93 25.80
C TRP A 224 33.81 17.81 25.02
N TYR A 225 33.53 17.43 23.78
CA TYR A 225 32.61 18.13 22.89
C TYR A 225 31.57 17.16 22.35
N VAL A 226 30.28 17.49 22.48
CA VAL A 226 29.16 16.70 21.94
C VAL A 226 28.45 17.49 20.85
N CYS A 227 28.13 16.85 19.73
CA CYS A 227 27.36 17.46 18.66
C CYS A 227 25.88 17.55 19.05
N GLY A 228 25.40 18.76 19.34
CA GLY A 228 24.02 19.03 19.69
C GLY A 228 23.07 19.02 18.49
N ALA A 229 21.76 18.92 18.77
CA ALA A 229 20.73 18.80 17.72
C ALA A 229 20.65 20.03 16.80
N SER A 230 21.16 21.18 17.26
CA SER A 230 21.28 22.42 16.49
C SER A 230 22.46 22.44 15.50
N GLY A 231 23.23 21.36 15.39
CA GLY A 231 24.44 21.32 14.55
C GLY A 231 25.61 22.10 15.14
N LYS A 232 25.58 22.41 16.44
CA LYS A 232 26.66 23.07 17.18
C LYS A 232 27.27 22.12 18.19
N TRP A 233 28.59 22.20 18.33
CA TRP A 233 29.30 21.52 19.40
C TRP A 233 29.01 22.17 20.75
N ILE A 234 28.87 21.33 21.77
CA ILE A 234 28.61 21.69 23.16
C ILE A 234 29.79 21.16 24.00
N PRO A 235 30.51 22.01 24.74
CA PRO A 235 30.30 23.45 24.86
C PRO A 235 30.61 24.21 23.55
N SER A 236 29.91 25.32 23.31
CA SER A 236 30.13 26.17 22.12
C SER A 236 31.36 27.09 22.25
N ALA A 237 32.16 26.92 23.30
CA ALA A 237 33.40 27.64 23.53
C ALA A 237 34.44 27.36 22.43
N LYS A 238 35.41 28.27 22.26
CA LYS A 238 36.56 28.04 21.37
C LYS A 238 37.31 26.79 21.83
N LEU A 239 37.74 25.98 20.87
CA LEU A 239 38.52 24.78 21.14
C LEU A 239 39.75 25.11 22.01
N PRO A 240 40.08 24.25 23.01
CA PRO A 240 41.22 24.48 23.87
C PRO A 240 42.51 24.55 23.06
N LYS A 241 43.39 25.47 23.44
CA LYS A 241 44.73 25.59 22.86
C LYS A 241 45.73 24.83 23.73
N CYS A 242 46.65 24.15 23.07
CA CYS A 242 47.74 23.46 23.73
C CYS A 242 48.90 24.41 23.99
N HIS A 243 49.28 24.54 25.27
CA HIS A 243 50.39 25.36 25.74
C HIS A 243 51.55 24.47 26.20
N ARG A 244 52.79 24.91 25.98
CA ARG A 244 53.97 24.13 26.37
C ARG A 244 53.99 23.98 27.90
N LYS A 245 54.19 22.76 28.40
CA LYS A 245 54.40 22.52 29.84
C LYS A 245 55.64 23.30 30.29
N TYR A 246 55.52 24.12 31.34
CA TYR A 246 56.68 24.83 31.91
C TYR A 246 57.76 23.80 32.27
N LYS A 247 58.94 23.89 31.63
CA LYS A 247 60.13 23.18 32.12
C LYS A 247 60.49 23.81 33.46
N ARG A 248 60.63 23.00 34.54
CA ARG A 248 61.28 23.47 35.77
C ARG A 248 62.61 24.14 35.39
N PRO A 249 62.99 25.29 35.99
CA PRO A 249 64.30 25.86 35.75
C PRO A 249 65.34 24.79 36.06
N VAL A 250 66.28 24.56 35.14
CA VAL A 250 67.48 23.79 35.46
C VAL A 250 68.20 24.64 36.50
N ILE A 251 68.16 24.21 37.77
CA ILE A 251 69.00 24.82 38.81
C ILE A 251 70.43 24.60 38.33
N ASN A 252 71.06 25.67 37.85
CA ASN A 252 72.47 25.67 37.52
C ASN A 252 73.21 25.40 38.83
N LYS A 253 73.67 24.16 39.05
CA LYS A 253 74.70 23.87 40.05
C LYS A 253 76.01 24.48 39.55
N ARG A 254 76.11 25.80 39.57
CA ARG A 254 77.36 26.54 39.60
C ARG A 254 77.32 27.39 40.85
N LEU A 255 77.84 26.80 41.92
CA LEU A 255 78.66 27.41 42.97
C LEU A 255 79.17 26.24 43.82
N ALA A 256 80.05 25.45 43.21
CA ALA A 256 81.03 24.66 43.93
C ALA A 256 82.37 25.36 43.70
N LYS A 257 82.72 26.25 44.64
CA LYS A 257 84.07 26.58 45.10
C LYS A 257 83.95 27.67 46.15
#